data_AF-A0A2V6B210-F1
#
_entry.id   AF-A0A2V6B210-F1
#
_cell.length_a   1.000
_cell.length_b   1.000
_cell.length_c   1.000
_cell.angle_alpha   90.00
_cell.angle_beta   90.00
_cell.angle_gamma   90.00
#
_symmetry.space_group_name_H-M   'P 1'
#
loop_
_entity.id
_entity.type
_entity.pdbx_description
1 polymer ?
#
loop_
_entity_poly.entity_id
_entity_poly.type
_entity_poly.pdbx_seq_one_letter_code
_entity_poly.pdbx_strand_id
1 'polypeptide(L)'
;MRALRSLGFDLDAASTVSILTGSEIILLKGGPFALDLIHAPDGIESFESAKSRRVFEAGRFPVASLDDIIASKKATGREKDLSDVKRLEQFRSEYMRRRTS
;
A
#
# COMPACT_ATOMS: atom_id res chain seq x y z
N MET A 1 10.62 -11.61 7.45
CA MET A 1 9.91 -12.68 8.20
C MET A 1 9.83 -12.45 9.71
N ARG A 2 10.91 -12.06 10.40
CA ARG A 2 10.90 -11.84 11.87
C ARG A 2 9.76 -10.94 12.36
N ALA A 3 9.52 -9.82 11.67
CA ALA A 3 8.47 -8.85 12.02
C ALA A 3 7.05 -9.47 12.00
N LEU A 4 6.71 -10.23 10.96
CA LEU A 4 5.42 -10.90 10.85
C LEU A 4 5.22 -11.91 11.98
N ARG A 5 6.24 -12.72 12.28
CA ARG A 5 6.19 -13.67 13.40
C ARG A 5 6.05 -12.98 14.76
N SER A 6 6.77 -11.88 14.99
CA SER A 6 6.64 -11.11 16.24
C SER A 6 5.27 -10.45 16.40
N LEU A 7 4.56 -10.19 15.29
CA LEU A 7 3.20 -9.70 15.29
C LEU A 7 2.16 -10.82 15.47
N GLY A 8 2.57 -12.09 15.57
CA GLY A 8 1.66 -13.23 15.77
C GLY A 8 1.07 -13.80 14.48
N PHE A 9 1.67 -13.52 13.32
CA PHE A 9 1.30 -14.23 12.09
C PHE A 9 1.92 -15.63 12.05
N ASP A 10 1.09 -16.61 11.75
CA ASP A 10 1.54 -17.95 11.38
C ASP A 10 1.87 -17.97 9.88
N LEU A 11 3.11 -18.36 9.57
CA LEU A 11 3.64 -18.36 8.22
C LEU A 11 3.95 -19.79 7.86
N ASP A 12 3.05 -20.38 7.08
CA ASP A 12 3.22 -21.72 6.51
C ASP A 12 4.34 -21.72 5.44
N ALA A 13 4.66 -22.92 4.95
CA ALA A 13 5.71 -23.10 3.95
C ALA A 13 5.39 -22.35 2.66
N ALA A 14 4.13 -22.37 2.22
CA ALA A 14 3.69 -21.71 0.99
C ALA A 14 3.86 -20.18 1.05
N SER A 15 3.34 -19.55 2.10
CA SER A 15 3.46 -18.11 2.33
C SER A 15 4.91 -17.68 2.47
N THR A 16 5.72 -18.50 3.14
CA THR A 16 7.17 -18.24 3.28
C THR A 16 7.87 -18.23 1.93
N VAL A 17 7.59 -19.21 1.08
CA VAL A 17 8.14 -19.26 -0.28
C VAL A 17 7.69 -18.06 -1.09
N SER A 18 6.39 -17.72 -1.11
CA SER A 18 5.86 -16.57 -1.85
C SER A 18 6.53 -15.25 -1.44
N ILE A 19 6.80 -15.06 -0.14
CA ILE A 19 7.49 -13.87 0.36
C ILE A 19 8.94 -13.83 -0.14
N LEU A 20 9.64 -14.96 -0.09
CA LEU A 20 11.05 -15.03 -0.50
C LEU A 20 11.24 -14.94 -2.01
N THR A 21 10.30 -15.45 -2.81
CA THR A 21 10.38 -15.43 -4.27
C THR A 21 9.86 -14.13 -4.90
N GLY A 22 9.32 -13.22 -4.10
CA GLY A 22 8.87 -11.92 -4.61
C GLY A 22 7.53 -12.00 -5.34
N SER A 23 6.61 -12.88 -4.91
CA SER A 23 5.26 -12.93 -5.49
C SER A 23 4.59 -11.54 -5.43
N GLU A 24 3.82 -11.18 -6.46
CA GLU A 24 3.24 -9.84 -6.61
C GLU A 24 2.35 -9.46 -5.43
N ILE A 25 1.47 -10.38 -5.01
CA ILE A 25 0.53 -10.20 -3.91
C ILE A 25 0.52 -11.45 -3.04
N ILE A 26 0.60 -11.25 -1.72
CA ILE A 26 0.59 -12.32 -0.72
C ILE A 26 -0.45 -11.96 0.34
N LEU A 27 -1.48 -12.81 0.47
CA LEU A 27 -2.60 -12.59 1.37
C LEU A 27 -2.40 -13.42 2.65
N LEU A 28 -2.07 -12.78 3.75
CA LEU A 28 -1.87 -13.42 5.05
C LEU A 28 -3.17 -13.34 5.86
N LYS A 29 -3.82 -14.48 6.02
CA LYS A 29 -5.05 -14.64 6.80
C LYS A 29 -4.83 -15.32 8.16
N GLY A 30 -3.68 -15.95 8.36
CA GLY A 30 -3.31 -16.65 9.60
C GLY A 30 -2.60 -15.73 10.58
N GLY A 31 -3.33 -14.86 11.28
CA GLY A 31 -2.74 -13.91 12.23
C GLY A 31 -3.79 -13.08 12.95
N PRO A 32 -3.37 -12.05 13.71
CA PRO A 32 -4.29 -11.20 14.48
C PRO A 32 -5.23 -10.36 13.59
N PHE A 33 -4.91 -10.17 12.31
CA PHE A 33 -5.71 -9.48 11.32
C PHE A 33 -5.34 -9.94 9.91
N ALA A 34 -6.17 -9.64 8.92
CA ALA A 34 -5.87 -9.89 7.51
C ALA A 34 -4.85 -8.86 7.00
N LEU A 35 -3.77 -9.33 6.38
CA LEU A 35 -2.70 -8.50 5.86
C LEU A 35 -2.37 -8.88 4.41
N ASP A 36 -2.35 -7.87 3.53
CA ASP A 36 -1.93 -8.03 2.16
C ASP A 36 -0.53 -7.42 1.99
N LEU A 37 0.42 -8.22 1.50
CA LEU A 37 1.77 -7.78 1.13
C LEU A 37 1.84 -7.66 -0.39
N ILE A 38 2.16 -6.47 -0.88
CA ILE A 38 2.30 -6.18 -2.31
C ILE A 38 3.75 -5.79 -2.57
N HIS A 39 4.47 -6.55 -3.40
CA HIS A 39 5.89 -6.29 -3.66
C HIS A 39 6.13 -5.16 -4.66
N ALA A 40 5.34 -5.14 -5.73
CA ALA A 40 5.49 -4.20 -6.83
C ALA A 40 4.11 -3.69 -7.26
N PRO A 41 3.50 -2.78 -6.50
CA PRO A 41 2.26 -2.15 -6.94
C PRO A 41 2.51 -1.40 -8.25
N ASP A 42 1.64 -1.61 -9.24
CA ASP A 42 1.66 -0.85 -10.49
C ASP A 42 1.63 0.65 -10.22
N GLY A 43 2.20 1.45 -11.12
CA GLY A 43 2.20 2.92 -11.02
C GLY A 43 3.13 3.49 -9.95
N ILE A 44 3.91 2.65 -9.26
CA ILE A 44 4.96 3.06 -8.31
C ILE A 44 6.32 2.60 -8.83
N GLU A 45 7.21 3.54 -9.11
CA GLU A 45 8.53 3.28 -9.72
C GLU A 45 9.44 2.42 -8.84
N SER A 46 9.48 2.70 -7.53
CA SER A 46 10.30 1.95 -6.58
C SER A 46 9.85 2.17 -5.15
N PHE A 47 10.15 1.21 -4.27
CA PHE A 47 9.87 1.33 -2.85
C PHE A 47 10.55 2.56 -2.21
N GLU A 48 11.82 2.82 -2.53
CA GLU A 48 12.54 3.95 -1.95
C GLU A 48 11.96 5.30 -2.39
N SER A 49 11.54 5.42 -3.65
CA SER A 49 10.88 6.63 -4.13
C SER A 49 9.55 6.87 -3.40
N ALA A 50 8.68 5.85 -3.28
CA ALA A 50 7.43 5.95 -2.55
C ALA A 50 7.65 6.25 -1.06
N LYS A 51 8.65 5.60 -0.44
CA LYS A 51 9.01 5.82 0.96
C LYS A 51 9.52 7.23 1.21
N SER A 52 10.26 7.83 0.28
CA SER A 52 10.70 9.23 0.39
C SER A 52 9.52 10.22 0.37
N ARG A 53 8.45 9.89 -0.39
CA ARG A 53 7.23 10.70 -0.51
C ARG A 53 6.15 10.38 0.53
N ARG A 54 6.40 9.43 1.44
CA ARG A 54 5.42 8.98 2.43
C ARG A 54 4.92 10.14 3.29
N VAL A 55 3.65 10.06 3.67
CA VAL A 55 3.04 10.99 4.65
C VAL A 55 2.93 10.26 5.99
N PHE A 56 2.99 10.99 7.09
CA PHE A 56 2.76 10.42 8.42
C PHE A 56 1.34 10.71 8.90
N GLU A 57 0.50 9.68 8.99
CA GLU A 57 -0.84 9.76 9.55
C GLU A 57 -0.78 9.70 11.08
N ALA A 58 -1.57 10.56 11.75
CA ALA A 58 -1.49 10.79 13.19
C ALA A 58 -0.05 11.05 13.71
N GLY A 59 0.83 11.58 12.85
CA GLY A 59 2.24 11.81 13.15
C GLY A 59 3.10 10.55 13.37
N ARG A 60 2.56 9.34 13.12
CA ARG A 60 3.22 8.08 13.53
C ARG A 60 3.25 7.01 12.44
N PHE A 61 2.22 6.93 11.61
CA PHE A 61 2.08 5.84 10.65
C PHE A 61 2.50 6.29 9.26
N PRO A 62 3.58 5.73 8.68
CA PRO A 62 3.95 6.04 7.32
C PRO A 62 2.91 5.46 6.36
N VAL A 63 2.27 6.32 5.58
CA VAL A 63 1.32 5.96 4.53
C VAL A 63 1.82 6.47 3.19
N ALA A 64 1.44 5.75 2.12
CA ALA A 64 1.76 6.19 0.75
C ALA A 64 1.16 7.59 0.49
N SER A 65 1.83 8.37 -0.36
CA SER A 65 1.30 9.67 -0.75
C SER A 65 0.00 9.51 -1.53
N LEU A 66 -0.89 10.51 -1.48
CA LEU A 66 -2.10 10.49 -2.30
C LEU A 66 -1.78 10.36 -3.79
N ASP A 67 -0.67 10.93 -4.24
CA ASP A 67 -0.20 10.83 -5.62
C ASP A 67 0.18 9.41 -6.00
N ASP A 68 0.94 8.71 -5.15
CA ASP A 68 1.31 7.31 -5.39
C ASP A 68 0.08 6.39 -5.34
N ILE A 69 -0.88 6.64 -4.43
CA ILE A 69 -2.13 5.87 -4.35
C ILE A 69 -2.96 6.05 -5.62
N ILE A 70 -3.11 7.29 -6.11
CA ILE A 70 -3.86 7.59 -7.34
C ILE A 70 -3.14 7.00 -8.56
N ALA A 71 -1.82 7.15 -8.65
CA ALA A 71 -1.03 6.60 -9.75
C ALA A 71 -1.17 5.08 -9.82
N SER A 72 -1.11 4.41 -8.67
CA SER A 72 -1.27 2.96 -8.61
C SER A 72 -2.67 2.51 -9.04
N LYS A 73 -3.72 3.15 -8.52
CA LYS A 73 -5.10 2.84 -8.95
C LYS A 73 -5.33 3.07 -10.44
N LYS A 74 -4.78 4.15 -11.02
CA LYS A 74 -4.85 4.41 -12.47
C LYS A 74 -4.13 3.34 -13.29
N ALA A 75 -2.99 2.85 -12.82
CA ALA A 75 -2.17 1.88 -13.54
C ALA A 75 -2.80 0.47 -13.55
N THR A 76 -3.49 0.06 -12.47
CA THR A 76 -4.10 -1.28 -12.38
C THR A 76 -5.32 -1.50 -13.28
N GLY A 77 -5.96 -0.42 -13.79
CA GLY A 77 -7.03 -0.50 -14.78
C GLY A 77 -8.33 -1.21 -14.38
N ARG A 78 -8.51 -1.59 -13.11
CA ARG A 78 -9.74 -2.25 -12.63
C ARG A 78 -10.90 -1.24 -12.61
N GLU A 79 -12.05 -1.58 -13.20
CA GLU A 79 -13.20 -0.66 -13.32
C GLU A 79 -13.64 -0.05 -11.97
N LYS A 80 -13.60 -0.84 -10.89
CA LYS A 80 -13.91 -0.36 -9.54
C LYS A 80 -12.93 0.71 -9.05
N ASP A 81 -11.65 0.56 -9.38
CA ASP A 81 -10.59 1.51 -8.99
C ASP A 81 -10.69 2.83 -9.77
N LEU A 82 -11.17 2.83 -11.02
CA LEU A 82 -11.39 4.06 -11.80
C LEU A 82 -12.49 4.96 -11.19
N SER A 83 -13.52 4.37 -10.60
CA SER A 83 -14.56 5.14 -9.89
C SER A 83 -14.02 5.81 -8.62
N ASP A 84 -13.09 5.15 -7.92
CA ASP A 84 -12.41 5.68 -6.74
C ASP A 84 -11.40 6.78 -7.10
N VAL A 85 -10.74 6.69 -8.27
CA VAL A 85 -9.74 7.68 -8.71
C VAL A 85 -10.32 9.08 -8.70
N LYS A 86 -11.52 9.28 -9.26
CA LYS A 86 -12.15 10.61 -9.30
C LYS A 86 -12.38 11.17 -7.89
N ARG A 87 -12.83 10.33 -6.96
CA ARG A 87 -13.06 10.71 -5.56
C ARG A 87 -11.75 11.04 -4.85
N LEU A 88 -10.69 10.27 -5.11
CA LEU A 88 -9.36 10.51 -4.56
C LEU A 88 -8.74 11.80 -5.08
N GLU A 89 -8.92 12.12 -6.36
CA GLU A 89 -8.45 13.39 -6.95
C GLU A 89 -9.14 14.61 -6.33
N GLN A 90 -10.46 14.53 -6.13
CA GLN A 90 -11.22 15.55 -5.41
C GLN A 90 -10.72 15.69 -3.96
N PHE A 91 -10.58 14.57 -3.26
CA PHE A 91 -10.05 14.56 -1.90
C PHE A 91 -8.65 15.17 -1.82
N ARG A 92 -7.75 14.81 -2.74
CA ARG A 92 -6.39 15.39 -2.82
C ARG A 92 -6.45 16.91 -2.97
N SER A 93 -7.31 17.42 -3.84
CA SER A 93 -7.44 18.86 -4.08
C SER A 93 -7.89 19.59 -2.80
N GLU A 94 -8.89 19.04 -2.11
CA GLU A 94 -9.36 19.55 -0.81
C GLU A 94 -8.28 19.50 0.26
N TYR A 95 -7.58 18.36 0.35
CA TYR A 95 -6.54 18.09 1.33
C TYR A 95 -5.38 19.06 1.19
N MET A 96 -4.89 19.28 -0.05
CA MET A 96 -3.77 20.20 -0.29
C MET A 96 -4.15 21.64 0.04
N ARG A 97 -5.37 22.10 -0.30
CA ARG A 97 -5.82 23.46 0.05
C ARG A 97 -5.75 23.73 1.56
N ARG A 98 -6.18 22.75 2.37
CA ARG A 98 -6.19 22.85 3.84
C ARG A 98 -4.79 22.83 4.47
N ARG A 99 -3.76 22.39 3.73
CA ARG A 99 -2.37 22.34 4.22
C ARG A 99 -1.53 23.54 3.77
N THR A 100 -1.98 24.27 2.75
CA THR A 100 -1.30 25.47 2.23
C THR A 100 -1.93 26.78 2.73
N SER A 101 -3.07 26.71 3.43
CA SER A 101 -3.70 27.84 4.16
C SER A 101 -3.28 27.82 5.62
#